data_AF-A0A2A5H0A1-F1
#
_entry.id   AF-A0A2A5H0A1-F1
#
_cell.length_a   1.000
_cell.length_b   1.000
_cell.length_c   1.000
_cell.angle_alpha   90.00
_cell.angle_beta   90.00
_cell.angle_gamma   90.00
#
_symmetry.space_group_name_H-M   'P 1'
#
loop_
_entity.id
_entity.type
_entity.pdbx_description
1 polymer ?
#
loop_
_entity_poly.entity_id
_entity_poly.type
_entity_poly.pdbx_seq_one_letter_code
_entity_poly.pdbx_strand_id
1 'polypeptide(L)'
;MFKTPFSFYGRIRRLEYGLTYLFYILFYLAIAVIWTEFEQVEVMIIPLYIVLFWLRLAQGAKRCHDLGNSGFYQLIPLYGLWLMFQDGEQNENKYGLNPKILATNYDPSREKISIVKTLIEVSSAVLLNMLLIAIAMEYLYTDEWMILNWMFWSIVVCYFLMLLINYRGKALPDTRKTEAHLPIIYTLTLCICFILYVVSYRGVEFSFETILLGLVLAAIFLAFTYVPYFAYKLLFKKTENYES
;
A
#
# COMPACT_ATOMS: atom_id res chain seq x y z
N MET A 1 -6.18 7.49 14.90
CA MET A 1 -5.37 6.25 14.97
C MET A 1 -5.50 5.57 13.62
N PHE A 2 -4.44 4.95 13.10
CA PHE A 2 -4.41 4.24 11.79
C PHE A 2 -4.81 5.10 10.58
N LYS A 3 -4.34 6.35 10.50
CA LYS A 3 -4.67 7.23 9.35
C LYS A 3 -4.05 6.76 8.02
N THR A 4 -2.84 6.21 8.07
CA THR A 4 -2.07 5.74 6.89
C THR A 4 -1.31 4.46 7.24
N PRO A 5 -2.03 3.35 7.51
CA PRO A 5 -1.45 2.21 8.21
C PRO A 5 -0.28 1.55 7.47
N PHE A 6 -0.31 1.56 6.14
CA PHE A 6 0.70 0.94 5.29
C PHE A 6 1.79 1.89 4.78
N SER A 7 1.73 3.17 5.18
CA SER A 7 2.74 4.16 4.85
C SER A 7 3.85 4.18 5.91
N PHE A 8 5.09 4.36 5.47
CA PHE A 8 6.26 4.52 6.33
C PHE A 8 6.40 5.95 6.87
N TYR A 9 5.58 6.89 6.39
CA TYR A 9 5.68 8.31 6.73
C TYR A 9 4.93 8.68 8.00
N GLY A 10 5.57 9.55 8.79
CA GLY A 10 5.03 10.08 10.03
C GLY A 10 5.45 9.27 11.25
N ARG A 11 4.72 9.50 12.33
CA ARG A 11 5.04 9.01 13.67
C ARG A 11 3.82 8.36 14.29
N ILE A 12 4.01 7.24 14.98
CA ILE A 12 2.95 6.55 15.72
C ILE A 12 3.35 6.31 17.18
N ARG A 13 2.34 6.30 18.05
CA ARG A 13 2.51 6.06 19.48
C ARG A 13 2.41 4.56 19.80
N ARG A 14 2.86 4.19 21.01
CA ARG A 14 2.83 2.82 21.55
C ARG A 14 1.51 2.08 21.36
N LEU A 15 0.36 2.75 21.52
CA LEU A 15 -0.95 2.10 21.39
C LEU A 15 -1.21 1.62 19.94
N GLU A 16 -0.96 2.47 18.95
CA GLU A 16 -1.15 2.12 17.54
C GLU A 16 -0.17 1.03 17.10
N TYR A 17 1.09 1.12 17.56
CA TYR A 17 2.09 0.09 17.34
C TYR A 17 1.71 -1.25 17.99
N GLY A 18 1.30 -1.25 19.25
CA GLY A 18 0.88 -2.44 19.99
C GLY A 18 -0.35 -3.11 19.39
N LEU A 19 -1.35 -2.32 18.96
CA LEU A 19 -2.52 -2.84 18.25
C LEU A 19 -2.16 -3.45 16.89
N THR A 20 -1.20 -2.85 16.16
CA THR A 20 -0.69 -3.45 14.92
C THR A 20 -0.05 -4.80 15.20
N TYR A 21 0.79 -4.88 16.24
CA TYR A 21 1.51 -6.11 16.58
C TYR A 21 0.56 -7.20 17.07
N LEU A 22 -0.42 -6.84 17.88
CA LEU A 22 -1.49 -7.74 18.31
C LEU A 22 -2.29 -8.27 17.12
N PHE A 23 -2.71 -7.38 16.22
CA PHE A 23 -3.40 -7.78 14.99
C PHE A 23 -2.55 -8.74 14.15
N TYR A 24 -1.27 -8.46 13.97
CA TYR A 24 -0.35 -9.34 13.26
C TYR A 24 -0.24 -10.73 13.89
N ILE A 25 -0.13 -10.83 15.23
CA ILE A 25 -0.08 -12.11 15.95
C ILE A 25 -1.39 -12.89 15.77
N LEU A 26 -2.53 -12.25 16.03
CA LEU A 26 -3.84 -12.89 15.91
C LEU A 26 -4.08 -13.39 14.48
N PHE A 27 -3.69 -12.58 13.51
CA PHE A 27 -3.78 -12.95 12.11
C PHE A 27 -2.87 -14.14 11.76
N TYR A 28 -1.62 -14.11 12.21
CA TYR A 28 -0.68 -15.21 12.00
C TYR A 28 -1.22 -16.54 12.56
N LEU A 29 -1.81 -16.50 13.77
CA LEU A 29 -2.44 -17.67 14.38
C LEU A 29 -3.66 -18.14 13.58
N ALA A 30 -4.49 -17.21 13.09
CA ALA A 30 -5.64 -17.55 12.27
C ALA A 30 -5.21 -18.23 10.95
N ILE A 31 -4.18 -17.72 10.27
CA ILE A 31 -3.62 -18.40 9.09
C ILE A 31 -3.13 -19.79 9.46
N ALA A 32 -2.37 -19.94 10.55
CA ALA A 32 -1.80 -21.23 10.92
C ALA A 32 -2.88 -22.31 11.12
N VAL A 33 -4.03 -21.95 11.73
CA VAL A 33 -5.19 -22.84 11.86
C VAL A 33 -5.82 -23.15 10.50
N ILE A 34 -5.99 -22.15 9.63
CA ILE A 34 -6.53 -22.37 8.29
C ILE A 34 -5.62 -23.30 7.47
N TRP A 35 -4.30 -23.12 7.58
CA TRP A 35 -3.31 -23.94 6.87
C TRP A 35 -3.41 -25.42 7.23
N THR A 36 -3.69 -25.75 8.49
CA THR A 36 -3.79 -27.16 8.93
C THR A 36 -5.08 -27.83 8.50
N GLU A 37 -6.16 -27.07 8.31
CA GLU A 37 -7.50 -27.61 8.05
C GLU A 37 -7.87 -27.67 6.56
N PHE A 38 -7.22 -26.86 5.73
CA PHE A 38 -7.56 -26.74 4.31
C PHE A 38 -6.35 -27.07 3.43
N GLU A 39 -6.46 -28.13 2.64
CA GLU A 39 -5.54 -28.37 1.52
C GLU A 39 -5.82 -27.33 0.42
N GLN A 40 -4.77 -26.83 -0.26
CA GLN A 40 -4.85 -25.85 -1.37
C GLN A 40 -5.10 -24.37 -1.02
N VAL A 41 -4.87 -23.91 0.22
CA VAL A 41 -4.91 -22.46 0.57
C VAL A 41 -3.58 -21.74 0.43
N GLU A 42 -2.51 -22.44 0.03
CA GLU A 42 -1.15 -21.90 -0.02
C GLU A 42 -1.06 -20.63 -0.88
N VAL A 43 -1.78 -20.62 -2.02
CA VAL A 43 -1.82 -19.52 -2.98
C VAL A 43 -2.50 -18.26 -2.43
N MET A 44 -3.48 -18.41 -1.52
CA MET A 44 -4.20 -17.29 -0.89
C MET A 44 -3.41 -16.68 0.27
N ILE A 45 -2.68 -17.52 0.98
CA ILE A 45 -2.04 -17.17 2.25
C ILE A 45 -0.84 -16.26 2.01
N ILE A 46 -0.15 -16.40 0.89
CA ILE A 46 1.10 -15.69 0.62
C ILE A 46 0.89 -14.19 0.33
N PRO A 47 -0.01 -13.77 -0.59
CA PRO A 47 -0.31 -12.35 -0.79
C PRO A 47 -0.77 -11.67 0.50
N LEU A 48 -1.54 -12.40 1.32
CA LEU A 48 -2.03 -11.94 2.60
C LEU A 48 -0.90 -11.74 3.62
N TYR A 49 0.05 -12.68 3.69
CA TYR A 49 1.27 -12.52 4.44
C TYR A 49 2.08 -11.30 4.00
N ILE A 50 2.21 -11.05 2.70
CA ILE A 50 2.95 -9.89 2.18
C ILE A 50 2.29 -8.58 2.63
N VAL A 51 0.95 -8.46 2.49
CA VAL A 51 0.19 -7.28 2.94
C VAL A 51 0.43 -7.02 4.44
N LEU A 52 0.38 -8.06 5.26
CA LEU A 52 0.50 -7.95 6.71
C LEU A 52 1.92 -7.70 7.17
N PHE A 53 2.88 -8.33 6.50
CA PHE A 53 4.29 -8.08 6.72
C PHE A 53 4.63 -6.63 6.38
N TRP A 54 4.10 -6.10 5.27
CA TRP A 54 4.24 -4.70 4.89
C TRP A 54 3.63 -3.77 5.94
N LEU A 55 2.42 -4.06 6.40
CA LEU A 55 1.76 -3.31 7.48
C LEU A 55 2.63 -3.26 8.74
N ARG A 56 3.16 -4.42 9.17
CA ARG A 56 4.03 -4.54 10.34
C ARG A 56 5.30 -3.69 10.18
N LEU A 57 5.95 -3.76 9.02
CA LEU A 57 7.16 -2.98 8.73
C LEU A 57 6.90 -1.47 8.69
N ALA A 58 5.80 -1.06 8.07
CA ALA A 58 5.43 0.35 7.95
C ALA A 58 5.15 0.97 9.33
N GLN A 59 4.40 0.25 10.17
CA GLN A 59 4.09 0.68 11.54
C GLN A 59 5.34 0.67 12.42
N GLY A 60 6.17 -0.37 12.32
CA GLY A 60 7.46 -0.45 13.01
C GLY A 60 8.37 0.74 12.66
N ALA A 61 8.46 1.09 11.38
CA ALA A 61 9.25 2.23 10.94
C ALA A 61 8.75 3.56 11.52
N LYS A 62 7.44 3.82 11.46
CA LYS A 62 6.84 5.02 12.06
C LYS A 62 7.01 5.06 13.58
N ARG A 63 7.13 3.90 14.21
CA ARG A 63 7.43 3.81 15.63
C ARG A 63 8.88 4.13 15.92
N CYS A 64 9.83 3.68 15.11
CA CYS A 64 11.23 4.11 15.17
C CYS A 64 11.37 5.62 14.95
N HIS A 65 10.63 6.17 13.98
CA HIS A 65 10.59 7.60 13.69
C HIS A 65 10.09 8.43 14.88
N ASP A 66 9.17 7.89 15.68
CA ASP A 66 8.69 8.54 16.89
C ASP A 66 9.77 8.70 17.96
N LEU A 67 10.83 7.88 17.92
CA LEU A 67 12.02 7.95 18.77
C LEU A 67 13.20 8.67 18.08
N GLY A 68 13.00 9.31 16.93
CA GLY A 68 14.05 10.00 16.17
C GLY A 68 15.00 9.08 15.38
N ASN A 69 14.80 7.77 15.44
CA ASN A 69 15.64 6.77 14.77
C ASN A 69 15.20 6.51 13.32
N SER A 70 16.06 5.89 12.52
CA SER A 70 15.67 5.43 11.18
C SER A 70 14.73 4.23 11.26
N GLY A 71 13.86 4.06 10.26
CA GLY A 71 12.96 2.91 10.19
C GLY A 71 13.65 1.54 10.19
N PHE A 72 14.95 1.48 9.85
CA PHE A 72 15.75 0.25 9.88
C PHE A 72 16.05 -0.26 11.29
N TYR A 73 15.93 0.57 12.33
CA TYR A 73 16.21 0.15 13.70
C TYR A 73 15.28 -0.98 14.16
N GLN A 74 14.09 -1.11 13.58
CA GLN A 74 13.17 -2.22 13.87
C GLN A 74 13.77 -3.60 13.53
N LEU A 75 14.81 -3.66 12.69
CA LEU A 75 15.52 -4.89 12.33
C LEU A 75 16.56 -5.31 13.37
N ILE A 76 16.91 -4.42 14.31
CA ILE A 76 17.79 -4.75 15.42
C ILE A 76 17.06 -5.76 16.32
N PRO A 77 17.68 -6.91 16.63
CA PRO A 77 17.06 -7.92 17.51
C PRO A 77 16.54 -7.31 18.80
N LEU A 78 15.32 -7.71 19.20
CA LEU A 78 14.62 -7.24 20.41
C LEU A 78 14.23 -5.76 20.43
N TYR A 79 14.67 -4.93 19.47
CA TYR A 79 14.31 -3.52 19.43
C TYR A 79 12.81 -3.32 19.24
N GLY A 80 12.15 -4.19 18.47
CA GLY A 80 10.70 -4.19 18.34
C GLY A 80 9.95 -4.34 19.68
N LEU A 81 10.51 -5.06 20.66
CA LEU A 81 9.95 -5.15 22.02
C LEU A 81 10.19 -3.87 22.80
N TRP A 82 11.41 -3.31 22.72
CA TRP A 82 11.75 -2.03 23.34
C TRP A 82 10.81 -0.89 22.89
N LEU A 83 10.45 -0.86 21.60
CA LEU A 83 9.52 0.12 21.02
C LEU A 83 8.12 0.11 21.65
N MET A 84 7.71 -0.98 22.30
CA MET A 84 6.42 -1.07 23.00
C MET A 84 6.38 -0.24 24.29
N PHE A 85 7.53 -0.08 24.95
CA PHE A 85 7.62 0.54 26.28
C PHE A 85 8.11 1.99 26.22
N GLN A 86 9.04 2.28 25.31
CA GLN A 86 9.74 3.57 25.30
C GLN A 86 8.82 4.74 24.90
N ASP A 87 8.92 5.89 25.57
CA ASP A 87 8.18 7.08 25.13
C ASP A 87 8.83 7.73 23.89
N GLY A 88 7.98 8.30 23.02
CA GLY A 88 8.44 9.04 21.84
C GLY A 88 8.97 10.43 22.17
N GLU A 89 9.69 11.04 21.23
CA GLU A 89 10.22 12.40 21.36
C GLU A 89 9.09 13.42 21.55
N GLN A 90 9.23 14.30 22.55
CA GLN A 90 8.18 15.26 22.87
C GLN A 90 8.04 16.40 21.86
N ASN A 91 9.11 16.72 21.15
CA ASN A 91 9.13 17.80 20.17
C ASN A 91 8.94 17.28 18.74
N GLU A 92 8.78 18.21 17.81
CA GLU A 92 8.90 17.90 16.39
C GLU A 92 10.31 17.37 16.10
N ASN A 93 10.38 16.39 15.20
CA ASN A 93 11.65 15.88 14.69
C ASN A 93 11.60 15.81 13.16
N LYS A 94 12.67 15.32 12.53
CA LYS A 94 12.77 15.23 11.06
C LYS A 94 11.70 14.35 10.38
N TYR A 95 10.94 13.56 11.14
CA TYR A 95 9.83 12.73 10.65
C TYR A 95 8.45 13.36 10.92
N GLY A 96 8.42 14.56 11.48
CA GLY A 96 7.23 15.39 11.64
C GLY A 96 6.85 15.66 13.09
N LEU A 97 5.70 16.33 13.21
CA LEU A 97 5.12 16.77 14.49
C LEU A 97 4.89 15.59 15.45
N ASN A 98 5.06 15.88 16.74
CA ASN A 98 4.72 14.93 17.80
C ASN A 98 3.25 14.51 17.65
N PRO A 99 2.93 13.19 17.58
CA PRO A 99 1.56 12.69 17.51
C PRO A 99 0.64 13.16 18.66
N LYS A 100 1.19 13.64 19.78
CA LYS A 100 0.45 14.25 20.90
C LYS A 100 0.04 15.71 20.64
N ILE A 101 0.79 16.43 19.80
CA ILE A 101 0.52 17.82 19.44
C ILE A 101 -0.26 17.78 18.12
N LEU A 102 -1.57 18.04 18.18
CA LEU A 102 -2.43 18.02 16.99
C LEU A 102 -1.96 19.07 15.97
N ALA A 103 -1.28 18.59 14.93
CA ALA A 103 -1.16 19.14 13.57
C ALA A 103 -1.49 20.64 13.41
N THR A 104 -0.70 21.52 14.02
CA THR A 104 -0.64 22.92 13.63
C THR A 104 0.65 23.11 12.83
N ASN A 105 0.50 23.28 11.51
CA ASN A 105 1.53 23.78 10.58
C ASN A 105 2.51 22.79 9.92
N TYR A 106 2.17 21.51 9.73
CA TYR A 106 2.88 20.72 8.71
C TYR A 106 2.39 21.13 7.31
N ASP A 107 3.28 21.72 6.50
CA ASP A 107 3.04 22.11 5.11
C ASP A 107 3.57 21.01 4.14
N PRO A 108 2.72 20.07 3.70
CA PRO A 108 3.11 18.99 2.80
C PRO A 108 3.56 19.47 1.41
N SER A 109 3.38 20.74 1.05
CA SER A 109 3.74 21.27 -0.28
C SER A 109 5.26 21.43 -0.50
N ARG A 110 6.07 21.37 0.57
CA ARG A 110 7.54 21.57 0.51
C ARG A 110 8.35 20.29 0.40
N GLU A 111 7.74 19.12 0.52
CA GLU A 111 8.47 17.84 0.47
C GLU A 111 8.83 17.49 -0.99
N LYS A 112 10.13 17.34 -1.27
CA LYS A 112 10.58 16.87 -2.58
C LYS A 112 10.02 15.47 -2.87
N ILE A 113 9.40 15.32 -4.03
CA ILE A 113 8.88 14.03 -4.50
C ILE A 113 10.07 13.12 -4.79
N SER A 114 10.13 12.02 -4.05
CA SER A 114 11.08 10.93 -4.25
C SER A 114 10.33 9.73 -4.83
N ILE A 115 10.93 9.02 -5.78
CA ILE A 115 10.38 7.76 -6.31
C ILE A 115 10.07 6.78 -5.17
N VAL A 116 10.92 6.75 -4.13
CA VAL A 116 10.71 5.94 -2.94
C VAL A 116 9.42 6.33 -2.21
N LYS A 117 9.13 7.64 -2.12
CA LYS A 117 7.89 8.14 -1.52
C LYS A 117 6.67 7.65 -2.29
N THR A 118 6.69 7.80 -3.61
CA THR A 118 5.58 7.37 -4.46
C THR A 118 5.40 5.85 -4.41
N LEU A 119 6.48 5.07 -4.39
CA LEU A 119 6.42 3.61 -4.20
C LEU A 119 5.73 3.23 -2.88
N ILE A 120 6.06 3.93 -1.79
CA ILE A 120 5.42 3.72 -0.48
C ILE A 120 3.94 4.14 -0.50
N GLU A 121 3.59 5.18 -1.24
CA GLU A 121 2.20 5.66 -1.37
C GLU A 121 1.31 4.68 -2.14
N VAL A 122 1.86 3.99 -3.15
CA VAL A 122 1.11 3.02 -3.96
C VAL A 122 1.12 1.61 -3.38
N SER A 123 2.15 1.24 -2.60
CA SER A 123 2.42 -0.15 -2.24
C SER A 123 1.24 -0.84 -1.56
N SER A 124 0.55 -0.17 -0.65
CA SER A 124 -0.57 -0.75 0.09
C SER A 124 -1.72 -1.15 -0.82
N ALA A 125 -2.03 -0.29 -1.78
CA ALA A 125 -3.10 -0.53 -2.73
C ALA A 125 -2.70 -1.51 -3.82
N VAL A 126 -1.41 -1.59 -4.16
CA VAL A 126 -0.86 -2.64 -5.03
C VAL A 126 -0.98 -4.00 -4.35
N LEU A 127 -0.58 -4.10 -3.08
CA LEU A 127 -0.64 -5.35 -2.32
C LEU A 127 -2.08 -5.81 -2.09
N LEU A 128 -2.99 -4.88 -1.78
CA LEU A 128 -4.42 -5.19 -1.69
C LEU A 128 -4.98 -5.68 -3.03
N ASN A 129 -4.61 -5.02 -4.14
CA ASN A 129 -5.04 -5.43 -5.46
C ASN A 129 -4.51 -6.83 -5.81
N MET A 130 -3.22 -7.10 -5.54
CA MET A 130 -2.63 -8.42 -5.71
C MET A 130 -3.36 -9.51 -4.92
N LEU A 131 -3.76 -9.22 -3.68
CA LEU A 131 -4.55 -10.15 -2.87
C LEU A 131 -5.90 -10.45 -3.54
N LEU A 132 -6.62 -9.43 -4.02
CA LEU A 132 -7.89 -9.62 -4.71
C LEU A 132 -7.74 -10.41 -6.01
N ILE A 133 -6.69 -10.14 -6.79
CA ILE A 133 -6.36 -10.89 -8.01
C ILE A 133 -6.09 -12.36 -7.68
N ALA A 134 -5.26 -12.65 -6.68
CA ALA A 134 -4.94 -14.02 -6.29
C ALA A 134 -6.19 -14.79 -5.84
N ILE A 135 -7.08 -14.16 -5.05
CA ILE A 135 -8.36 -14.77 -4.65
C ILE A 135 -9.23 -15.06 -5.87
N ALA A 136 -9.31 -14.12 -6.82
CA ALA A 136 -10.09 -14.30 -8.03
C ALA A 136 -9.59 -15.47 -8.89
N MET A 137 -8.26 -15.60 -9.04
CA MET A 137 -7.66 -16.68 -9.84
C MET A 137 -7.77 -18.07 -9.22
N GLU A 138 -7.92 -18.16 -7.90
CA GLU A 138 -7.90 -19.43 -7.17
C GLU A 138 -9.30 -19.95 -6.84
N TYR A 139 -10.24 -19.09 -6.44
CA TYR A 139 -11.51 -19.53 -5.85
C TYR A 139 -12.76 -19.12 -6.62
N LEU A 140 -12.64 -18.15 -7.52
CA LEU A 140 -13.74 -17.83 -8.40
C LEU A 140 -13.65 -18.80 -9.57
N TYR A 141 -14.32 -19.96 -9.42
CA TYR A 141 -14.53 -20.98 -10.47
C TYR A 141 -15.23 -20.35 -11.68
N THR A 142 -14.48 -19.58 -12.44
CA THR A 142 -14.96 -18.68 -13.48
C THR A 142 -14.01 -18.74 -14.66
N ASP A 143 -14.52 -18.50 -15.85
CA ASP A 143 -13.73 -18.53 -17.07
C ASP A 143 -12.70 -17.38 -17.11
N GLU A 144 -11.73 -17.50 -18.02
CA GLU A 144 -10.61 -16.55 -18.12
C GLU A 144 -11.07 -15.09 -18.34
N TRP A 145 -12.16 -14.87 -19.07
CA TRP A 145 -12.70 -13.53 -19.31
C TRP A 145 -13.28 -12.93 -18.03
N MET A 146 -13.91 -13.76 -17.18
CA MET A 146 -14.43 -13.32 -15.90
C MET A 146 -13.30 -13.00 -14.90
N ILE A 147 -12.23 -13.80 -14.84
CA ILE A 147 -11.05 -13.49 -14.02
C ILE A 147 -10.47 -12.13 -14.45
N LEU A 148 -10.32 -11.93 -15.76
CA LEU A 148 -9.83 -10.66 -16.32
C LEU A 148 -10.75 -9.48 -15.91
N ASN A 149 -12.07 -9.67 -15.90
CA ASN A 149 -13.02 -8.68 -15.42
C ASN A 149 -12.83 -8.34 -13.93
N TRP A 150 -12.65 -9.35 -13.07
CA TRP A 150 -12.36 -9.16 -11.65
C TRP A 150 -11.08 -8.38 -11.41
N MET A 151 -10.03 -8.68 -12.17
CA MET A 151 -8.76 -7.94 -12.12
C MET A 151 -8.96 -6.47 -12.51
N PHE A 152 -9.81 -6.17 -13.48
CA PHE A 152 -10.09 -4.78 -13.86
C PHE A 152 -10.83 -4.03 -12.77
N TRP A 153 -11.87 -4.62 -12.19
CA TRP A 153 -12.61 -3.98 -11.11
C TRP A 153 -11.75 -3.79 -9.86
N SER A 154 -10.86 -4.73 -9.53
CA SER A 154 -9.94 -4.58 -8.40
C SER A 154 -8.96 -3.41 -8.62
N ILE A 155 -8.45 -3.22 -9.85
CA ILE A 155 -7.61 -2.05 -10.19
C ILE A 155 -8.37 -0.74 -9.98
N VAL A 156 -9.58 -0.63 -10.50
CA VAL A 156 -10.39 0.58 -10.38
C VAL A 156 -10.64 0.92 -8.90
N VAL A 157 -11.07 -0.07 -8.12
CA VAL A 157 -11.40 0.11 -6.69
C VAL A 157 -10.14 0.43 -5.88
N CYS A 158 -9.08 -0.37 -5.99
CA CYS A 158 -7.87 -0.20 -5.20
C CYS A 158 -7.14 1.10 -5.52
N TYR A 159 -7.07 1.49 -6.79
CA TYR A 159 -6.45 2.76 -7.18
C TYR A 159 -7.28 3.95 -6.69
N PHE A 160 -8.61 3.91 -6.80
CA PHE A 160 -9.46 4.98 -6.27
C PHE A 160 -9.32 5.12 -4.75
N LEU A 161 -9.31 4.00 -4.02
CA LEU A 161 -9.10 3.98 -2.57
C LEU A 161 -7.72 4.56 -2.20
N MET A 162 -6.67 4.24 -2.97
CA MET A 162 -5.34 4.83 -2.78
C MET A 162 -5.38 6.35 -2.88
N LEU A 163 -6.03 6.91 -3.91
CA LEU A 163 -6.20 8.36 -4.04
C LEU A 163 -7.00 8.94 -2.86
N LEU A 164 -8.07 8.28 -2.45
CA LEU A 164 -8.90 8.72 -1.33
C LEU A 164 -8.11 8.75 -0.02
N ILE A 165 -7.30 7.73 0.26
CA ILE A 165 -6.49 7.64 1.47
C ILE A 165 -5.37 8.68 1.46
N ASN A 166 -4.68 8.83 0.32
CA ASN A 166 -3.51 9.71 0.20
C ASN A 166 -3.90 11.19 0.15
N TYR A 167 -4.99 11.54 -0.54
CA TYR A 167 -5.41 12.93 -0.74
C TYR A 167 -6.64 13.36 0.06
N ARG A 168 -7.34 12.43 0.73
CA ARG A 168 -8.44 12.70 1.68
C ARG A 168 -9.58 13.57 1.13
N GLY A 169 -9.91 13.39 -0.13
CA GLY A 169 -10.93 14.17 -0.83
C GLY A 169 -10.50 15.62 -1.09
N LYS A 170 -9.22 15.94 -0.93
CA LYS A 170 -8.66 17.21 -1.42
C LYS A 170 -8.31 17.06 -2.89
N ALA A 171 -8.29 18.19 -3.59
CA ALA A 171 -7.81 18.24 -4.96
C ALA A 171 -6.40 17.68 -5.07
N LEU A 172 -6.14 16.96 -6.16
CA LEU A 172 -4.80 16.50 -6.50
C LEU A 172 -3.87 17.72 -6.64
N PRO A 173 -2.62 17.64 -6.15
CA PRO A 173 -1.69 18.75 -6.19
C PRO A 173 -1.28 19.07 -7.64
N ASP A 174 -1.38 20.36 -8.01
CA ASP A 174 -1.28 20.94 -9.37
C ASP A 174 0.11 20.86 -10.05
N THR A 175 0.94 19.93 -9.62
CA THR A 175 2.30 19.74 -10.12
C THR A 175 2.26 18.77 -11.28
N ARG A 176 2.28 19.28 -12.52
CA ARG A 176 2.23 18.51 -13.79
C ARG A 176 3.15 17.27 -13.84
N LYS A 177 4.27 17.27 -13.11
CA LYS A 177 5.21 16.13 -13.06
C LYS A 177 4.78 15.04 -12.08
N THR A 178 4.01 15.35 -11.04
CA THR A 178 3.65 14.41 -9.97
C THR A 178 2.39 13.60 -10.33
N GLU A 179 1.50 14.21 -11.12
CA GLU A 179 0.22 13.63 -11.54
C GLU A 179 0.36 12.47 -12.54
N ALA A 180 1.32 12.55 -13.47
CA ALA A 180 1.46 11.56 -14.55
C ALA A 180 2.18 10.28 -14.11
N HIS A 181 3.06 10.35 -13.10
CA HIS A 181 3.84 9.19 -12.68
C HIS A 181 3.06 8.25 -11.76
N LEU A 182 2.03 8.71 -11.04
CA LEU A 182 1.32 7.89 -10.07
C LEU A 182 0.58 6.69 -10.70
N PRO A 183 -0.20 6.84 -11.81
CA PRO A 183 -0.77 5.70 -12.53
C PRO A 183 0.31 4.73 -13.05
N ILE A 184 1.42 5.27 -13.57
CA ILE A 184 2.53 4.49 -14.13
C ILE A 184 3.23 3.68 -13.03
N ILE A 185 3.60 4.31 -11.92
CA ILE A 185 4.30 3.65 -10.81
C ILE A 185 3.41 2.59 -10.16
N TYR A 186 2.12 2.88 -9.96
CA TYR A 186 1.16 1.89 -9.48
C TYR A 186 1.11 0.68 -10.41
N THR A 187 0.94 0.92 -11.71
CA THR A 187 0.82 -0.14 -12.72
C THR A 187 2.09 -0.98 -12.82
N LEU A 188 3.26 -0.36 -12.91
CA LEU A 188 4.54 -1.08 -12.99
C LEU A 188 4.76 -1.95 -11.75
N THR A 189 4.49 -1.40 -10.56
CA THR A 189 4.62 -2.15 -9.30
C THR A 189 3.64 -3.33 -9.28
N LEU A 190 2.38 -3.12 -9.70
CA LEU A 190 1.38 -4.19 -9.78
C LEU A 190 1.78 -5.28 -10.78
N CYS A 191 2.24 -4.91 -11.98
CA CYS A 191 2.71 -5.86 -12.99
C CYS A 191 3.91 -6.68 -12.49
N ILE A 192 4.88 -6.05 -11.82
CA ILE A 192 6.00 -6.76 -11.22
C ILE A 192 5.50 -7.77 -10.19
N CYS A 193 4.61 -7.36 -9.27
CA CYS A 193 4.04 -8.26 -8.28
C CYS A 193 3.23 -9.41 -8.94
N PHE A 194 2.48 -9.12 -9.99
CA PHE A 194 1.70 -10.11 -10.74
C PHE A 194 2.59 -11.12 -11.45
N ILE A 195 3.63 -10.68 -12.14
CA ILE A 195 4.61 -11.56 -12.80
C ILE A 195 5.30 -12.45 -11.77
N LEU A 196 5.75 -11.88 -10.65
CA LEU A 196 6.36 -12.66 -9.57
C LEU A 196 5.40 -13.72 -9.03
N TYR A 197 4.12 -13.37 -8.83
CA TYR A 197 3.10 -14.31 -8.39
C TYR A 197 2.88 -15.44 -9.41
N VAL A 198 2.71 -15.11 -10.69
CA VAL A 198 2.44 -16.09 -11.75
C VAL A 198 3.63 -17.04 -11.95
N VAL A 199 4.87 -16.53 -11.94
CA VAL A 199 6.08 -17.35 -12.05
C VAL A 199 6.25 -18.26 -10.81
N SER A 200 6.04 -17.72 -9.61
CA SER A 200 6.26 -18.48 -8.37
C SER A 200 5.16 -19.51 -8.07
N TYR A 201 3.90 -19.24 -8.44
CA TYR A 201 2.76 -20.06 -7.98
C TYR A 201 1.95 -20.72 -9.10
N ARG A 202 2.05 -20.22 -10.34
CA ARG A 202 1.32 -20.80 -11.49
C ARG A 202 2.22 -21.64 -12.40
N GLY A 203 3.50 -21.78 -12.05
CA GLY A 203 4.47 -22.56 -12.81
C GLY A 203 4.69 -22.04 -14.23
N VAL A 204 4.35 -20.77 -14.49
CA VAL A 204 4.54 -20.17 -15.81
C VAL A 204 6.02 -19.93 -16.03
N GLU A 205 6.55 -20.55 -17.07
CA GLU A 205 7.94 -20.38 -17.44
C GLU A 205 8.20 -18.95 -17.94
N PHE A 206 9.38 -18.45 -17.59
CA PHE A 206 9.83 -17.15 -18.06
C PHE A 206 10.27 -17.26 -19.53
N SER A 207 9.40 -16.84 -20.44
CA SER A 207 9.61 -16.88 -21.89
C SER A 207 9.33 -15.51 -22.54
N PHE A 208 9.69 -15.36 -23.82
CA PHE A 208 9.39 -14.15 -24.59
C PHE A 208 7.87 -13.88 -24.67
N GLU A 209 7.06 -14.92 -24.80
CA GLU A 209 5.60 -14.81 -24.85
C GLU A 209 5.04 -14.30 -23.52
N THR A 210 5.55 -14.81 -22.39
CA THR A 210 5.18 -14.34 -21.04
C THR A 210 5.53 -12.86 -20.86
N ILE A 211 6.69 -12.42 -21.36
CA ILE A 211 7.08 -11.00 -21.33
C ILE A 211 6.15 -10.16 -22.18
N LEU A 212 5.83 -10.60 -23.40
CA LEU A 212 4.93 -9.88 -24.31
C LEU A 212 3.52 -9.75 -23.71
N LEU A 213 2.98 -10.82 -23.15
CA LEU A 213 1.70 -10.80 -22.44
C LEU A 213 1.75 -9.86 -21.23
N GLY A 214 2.87 -9.86 -20.48
CA GLY A 214 3.09 -8.92 -19.37
C GLY A 214 3.06 -7.45 -19.81
N LEU A 215 3.62 -7.12 -20.98
CA LEU A 215 3.57 -5.77 -21.55
C LEU A 215 2.16 -5.39 -21.99
N VAL A 216 1.41 -6.31 -22.59
CA VAL A 216 0.00 -6.10 -22.96
C VAL A 216 -0.84 -5.85 -21.70
N LEU A 217 -0.70 -6.69 -20.68
CA LEU A 217 -1.37 -6.50 -19.38
C LEU A 217 -0.98 -5.18 -18.73
N ALA A 218 0.29 -4.75 -18.80
CA ALA A 218 0.72 -3.46 -18.28
C ALA A 218 0.02 -2.29 -18.99
N ALA A 219 -0.11 -2.34 -20.32
CA ALA A 219 -0.84 -1.31 -21.07
C ALA A 219 -2.33 -1.27 -20.67
N ILE A 220 -2.95 -2.43 -20.50
CA ILE A 220 -4.34 -2.55 -20.07
C ILE A 220 -4.52 -2.02 -18.65
N PHE A 221 -3.71 -2.48 -17.69
CA PHE A 221 -3.77 -2.03 -16.29
C PHE A 221 -3.57 -0.53 -16.20
N LEU A 222 -2.63 0.03 -16.97
CA LEU A 222 -2.41 1.47 -17.04
C LEU A 222 -3.68 2.20 -17.51
N ALA A 223 -4.32 1.74 -18.59
CA ALA A 223 -5.57 2.32 -19.06
C ALA A 223 -6.67 2.30 -17.97
N PHE A 224 -6.81 1.19 -17.24
CA PHE A 224 -7.78 1.07 -16.17
C PHE A 224 -7.46 1.92 -14.94
N THR A 225 -6.19 2.24 -14.64
CA THR A 225 -5.85 3.19 -13.56
C THR A 225 -6.25 4.63 -13.89
N TYR A 226 -6.36 5.00 -15.17
CA TYR A 226 -6.79 6.34 -15.56
C TYR A 226 -8.29 6.60 -15.28
N VAL A 227 -9.12 5.56 -15.31
CA VAL A 227 -10.56 5.67 -14.99
C VAL A 227 -10.80 6.26 -13.59
N PRO A 228 -10.31 5.64 -12.49
CA PRO A 228 -10.44 6.20 -11.14
C PRO A 228 -9.64 7.49 -10.95
N TYR A 229 -8.52 7.67 -11.66
CA TYR A 229 -7.75 8.93 -11.63
C TYR A 229 -8.59 10.13 -12.09
N PHE A 230 -9.22 10.03 -13.27
CA PHE A 230 -10.07 11.09 -13.80
C PHE A 230 -11.35 11.26 -12.98
N ALA A 231 -11.95 10.16 -12.51
CA ALA A 231 -13.11 10.21 -11.63
C ALA A 231 -12.80 10.99 -10.34
N TYR A 232 -11.65 10.74 -9.71
CA TYR A 232 -11.22 11.46 -8.52
C TYR A 232 -11.03 12.95 -8.79
N LYS A 233 -10.36 13.31 -9.91
CA LYS A 233 -10.14 14.70 -10.31
C LYS A 233 -11.45 15.45 -10.59
N LEU A 234 -12.45 14.76 -11.12
CA LEU A 234 -13.79 15.30 -11.33
C LEU A 234 -14.53 15.55 -10.02
N LEU A 235 -14.46 14.60 -9.07
CA LEU A 235 -15.15 14.66 -7.79
C LEU A 235 -14.55 15.70 -6.83
N PHE A 236 -13.23 15.87 -6.83
CA PHE A 236 -12.51 16.72 -5.87
C PHE A 236 -11.81 17.89 -6.55
N LYS A 237 -12.53 18.63 -7.41
CA LYS A 237 -12.00 19.84 -8.04
C LYS A 237 -11.64 20.89 -7.00
N LYS A 238 -10.58 21.66 -7.28
CA LYS A 238 -10.26 22.88 -6.54
C LYS A 238 -11.44 23.83 -6.73
N THR A 239 -12.18 24.15 -5.68
CA THR A 239 -13.08 25.30 -5.71
C THR A 239 -12.20 26.53 -5.86
N GLU A 240 -12.17 27.11 -7.05
CA GLU A 240 -11.68 28.48 -7.21
C GLU A 240 -12.61 29.34 -6.35
N ASN A 241 -12.11 29.81 -5.21
CA ASN A 241 -12.76 30.91 -4.51
C ASN A 241 -12.73 32.10 -5.48
N TYR A 242 -13.86 32.37 -6.13
CA TYR A 242 -14.14 33.67 -6.71
C TYR A 242 -14.34 34.65 -5.55
N GLU A 243 -13.26 35.08 -4.91
CA GLU A 243 -13.26 36.31 -4.11
C GLU A 243 -13.05 37.47 -5.10
N SER A 244 -14.17 38.02 -5.56
CA SER A 244 -14.28 39.35 -6.17
C SER A 244 -14.77 40.35 -5.13
#